data_AF-A0A7W0SUH5-F1
#
_entry.id   AF-A0A7W0SUH5-F1
#
_cell.length_a   1.000
_cell.length_b   1.000
_cell.length_c   1.000
_cell.angle_alpha   90.00
_cell.angle_beta   90.00
_cell.angle_gamma   90.00
#
_symmetry.space_group_name_H-M   'P 1'
#
loop_
_entity.id
_entity.type
_entity.pdbx_description
1 polymer ?
#
loop_
_entity_poly.entity_id
_entity_poly.type
_entity_poly.pdbx_seq_one_letter_code
_entity_poly.pdbx_strand_id
1 'polypeptide(L)'
;MPSQEPEIVLKGGNENIVVQVGDTVRRPVHPWTPAVHALLRRLTAVGFAESPQVLGFDDQGREILTMIPGEVGNYPLTPAMTTGASLVACARMLRRFHDASAIQPGWGDLPWRYRDPDPARWEVICHSDV
;
A
#
# COMPACT_ATOMS: atom_id res chain seq x y z
N MET A 1 -31.89 -11.63 -0.05
CA MET A 1 -30.92 -10.81 0.69
C MET A 1 -29.55 -11.17 0.13
N PRO A 2 -28.76 -10.24 -0.42
CA PRO A 2 -27.38 -10.57 -0.75
C PRO A 2 -26.69 -10.94 0.56
N SER A 3 -26.12 -12.15 0.61
CA SER A 3 -25.35 -12.62 1.76
C SER A 3 -24.19 -11.66 1.98
N GLN A 4 -24.14 -11.02 3.15
CA GLN A 4 -22.94 -10.28 3.56
C GLN A 4 -21.79 -11.28 3.63
N GLU A 5 -20.73 -11.01 2.88
CA GLU A 5 -19.51 -11.82 2.96
C GLU A 5 -18.93 -11.71 4.38
N PRO A 6 -18.44 -12.83 4.94
CA PRO A 6 -17.92 -12.83 6.31
C PRO A 6 -16.62 -12.02 6.41
N GLU A 7 -16.43 -11.34 7.55
CA GLU A 7 -15.13 -10.74 7.88
C GLU A 7 -14.14 -11.81 8.35
N ILE A 8 -12.98 -11.87 7.71
CA ILE A 8 -11.90 -12.81 8.04
C ILE A 8 -10.69 -12.02 8.54
N VAL A 9 -10.29 -12.23 9.79
CA VAL A 9 -9.08 -11.58 10.35
C VAL A 9 -7.84 -12.12 9.64
N LEU A 10 -7.07 -11.23 9.01
CA LEU A 10 -5.81 -11.58 8.38
C LEU A 10 -4.71 -11.73 9.44
N LYS A 11 -3.87 -12.76 9.29
CA LYS A 11 -2.70 -12.98 10.15
C LYS A 11 -1.49 -12.24 9.56
N GLY A 12 -0.71 -11.59 10.44
CA GLY A 12 0.48 -10.83 10.06
C GLY A 12 0.30 -9.31 10.26
N GLY A 13 1.27 -8.54 9.78
CA GLY A 13 1.34 -7.09 10.04
C GLY A 13 1.90 -6.76 11.42
N ASN A 14 2.43 -5.55 11.57
CA ASN A 14 3.10 -5.13 12.81
C ASN A 14 2.14 -4.45 13.79
N GLU A 15 1.36 -3.48 13.31
CA GLU A 15 0.68 -2.49 14.19
C GLU A 15 -0.85 -2.60 14.20
N ASN A 16 -1.49 -3.23 13.19
CA ASN A 16 -2.93 -3.09 12.96
C ASN A 16 -3.63 -4.44 12.72
N ILE A 17 -4.86 -4.57 13.23
CA ILE A 17 -5.78 -5.64 12.84
C ILE A 17 -6.41 -5.27 11.49
N VAL A 18 -6.28 -6.17 10.52
CA VAL A 18 -6.86 -6.03 9.18
C VAL A 18 -7.82 -7.19 8.95
N VAL A 19 -8.99 -6.90 8.40
CA VAL A 19 -9.98 -7.92 8.03
C VAL A 19 -10.19 -7.95 6.53
N GLN A 20 -10.35 -9.14 5.97
CA GLN A 20 -10.75 -9.36 4.59
C GLN A 20 -12.27 -9.55 4.51
N VAL A 21 -12.89 -8.99 3.48
CA VAL A 21 -14.29 -9.16 3.10
C VAL A 21 -14.33 -9.37 1.59
N GLY A 22 -14.59 -10.59 1.14
CA GLY A 22 -14.46 -10.99 -0.27
C GLY A 22 -13.09 -10.64 -0.84
N ASP A 23 -13.08 -9.86 -1.92
CA ASP A 23 -11.87 -9.41 -2.62
C ASP A 23 -11.32 -8.07 -2.10
N THR A 24 -11.73 -7.65 -0.91
CA THR A 24 -11.36 -6.36 -0.31
C THR A 24 -10.87 -6.54 1.12
N VAL A 25 -10.15 -5.53 1.63
CA VAL A 25 -9.71 -5.46 3.02
C VAL A 25 -10.23 -4.21 3.70
N ARG A 26 -10.44 -4.28 5.01
CA ARG A 26 -10.75 -3.15 5.88
C ARG A 26 -9.58 -2.90 6.81
N ARG A 27 -9.11 -1.66 6.86
CA ARG A 27 -7.97 -1.27 7.71
C ARG A 27 -8.35 -0.05 8.57
N PRO A 28 -7.78 0.07 9.78
CA PRO A 28 -7.95 1.28 10.57
C PRO A 28 -7.37 2.49 9.83
N VAL A 29 -8.04 3.63 9.97
CA VAL A 29 -7.60 4.91 9.42
C VAL A 29 -6.66 5.62 10.39
N HIS A 30 -5.78 6.44 9.84
CA HIS A 30 -4.80 7.25 10.56
C HIS A 30 -4.83 8.69 10.03
N PRO A 31 -4.24 9.68 10.73
CA PRO A 31 -4.17 11.06 10.25
C PRO A 31 -3.56 11.19 8.85
N TRP A 32 -2.68 10.27 8.46
CA TRP A 32 -2.04 10.22 7.15
C TRP A 32 -2.77 9.40 6.07
N THR A 33 -3.92 8.78 6.39
CA THR A 33 -4.72 8.03 5.41
C THR A 33 -5.05 8.85 4.16
N PRO A 34 -5.41 10.14 4.23
CA PRO A 34 -5.64 10.95 3.03
C PRO A 34 -4.43 11.02 2.09
N ALA A 35 -3.22 11.10 2.65
CA ALA A 35 -1.97 11.12 1.86
C ALA A 35 -1.71 9.76 1.19
N VAL A 36 -1.93 8.66 1.93
CA VAL A 36 -1.84 7.30 1.37
C VAL A 36 -2.86 7.07 0.26
N HIS A 37 -4.10 7.53 0.44
CA HIS A 37 -5.13 7.41 -0.60
C HIS A 37 -4.77 8.22 -1.86
N ALA A 38 -4.19 9.41 -1.71
CA ALA A 38 -3.71 10.20 -2.84
C ALA A 38 -2.63 9.46 -3.63
N LEU A 39 -1.68 8.81 -2.95
CA LEU A 39 -0.66 7.97 -3.58
C LEU A 39 -1.28 6.77 -4.31
N LEU A 40 -2.14 5.98 -3.64
CA LEU A 40 -2.75 4.79 -4.25
C LEU A 40 -3.60 5.13 -5.49
N ARG A 41 -4.34 6.26 -5.46
CA ARG A 41 -5.06 6.75 -6.63
C ARG A 41 -4.13 7.14 -7.77
N ARG A 42 -2.98 7.76 -7.46
CA ARG A 42 -1.96 8.07 -8.47
C ARG A 42 -1.39 6.80 -9.09
N LEU A 43 -1.01 5.82 -8.27
CA LEU A 43 -0.51 4.52 -8.73
C LEU A 43 -1.52 3.83 -9.67
N THR A 44 -2.79 3.83 -9.30
CA THR A 44 -3.88 3.32 -10.14
C THR A 44 -3.96 4.09 -11.47
N ALA A 45 -3.93 5.43 -11.42
CA ALA A 45 -4.04 6.29 -12.60
C ALA A 45 -2.89 6.12 -13.60
N VAL A 46 -1.70 5.73 -13.14
CA VAL A 46 -0.53 5.44 -14.01
C VAL A 46 -0.38 3.96 -14.35
N GLY A 47 -1.33 3.12 -13.97
CA GLY A 47 -1.33 1.68 -14.28
C GLY A 47 -0.32 0.85 -13.48
N PHE A 48 0.07 1.31 -12.29
CA PHE A 48 0.92 0.52 -11.38
C PHE A 48 0.09 -0.56 -10.68
N ALA A 49 0.10 -1.78 -11.25
CA ALA A 49 -0.76 -2.89 -10.87
C ALA A 49 -0.35 -3.55 -9.54
N GLU A 50 0.88 -3.33 -9.08
CA GLU A 50 1.44 -3.96 -7.88
C GLU A 50 1.01 -3.26 -6.57
N SER A 51 -0.01 -2.40 -6.62
CA SER A 51 -0.55 -1.67 -5.47
C SER A 51 -2.07 -1.84 -5.34
N PRO A 52 -2.62 -1.80 -4.11
CA PRO A 52 -4.06 -1.92 -3.91
C PRO A 52 -4.77 -0.63 -4.32
N GLN A 53 -6.03 -0.76 -4.75
CA GLN A 53 -6.87 0.38 -5.12
C GLN A 53 -7.74 0.82 -3.94
N VAL A 54 -7.97 2.13 -3.85
CA VAL A 54 -8.86 2.73 -2.84
C VAL A 54 -10.30 2.61 -3.29
N LEU A 55 -11.14 1.99 -2.46
CA LEU A 55 -12.59 1.86 -2.70
C LEU A 55 -13.43 2.76 -1.79
N GLY A 56 -12.80 3.46 -0.84
CA GLY A 56 -13.45 4.42 0.05
C GLY A 56 -13.35 4.02 1.51
N PHE A 57 -14.44 4.22 2.25
CA PHE A 57 -14.56 3.86 3.66
C PHE A 57 -15.83 3.03 3.88
N ASP A 58 -15.82 2.17 4.89
CA ASP A 58 -17.03 1.48 5.33
C ASP A 58 -17.83 2.30 6.37
N ASP A 59 -18.98 1.77 6.77
CA ASP A 59 -19.87 2.42 7.75
C ASP A 59 -19.24 2.56 9.16
N GLN A 60 -18.14 1.85 9.43
CA GLN A 60 -17.37 1.95 10.68
C GLN A 60 -16.21 2.94 10.57
N GLY A 61 -16.04 3.59 9.41
CA GLY A 61 -14.94 4.52 9.15
C GLY A 61 -13.59 3.84 8.89
N ARG A 62 -13.56 2.54 8.60
CA ARG A 62 -12.33 1.83 8.16
C ARG A 62 -12.11 2.08 6.68
N GLU A 63 -10.86 2.21 6.25
CA GLU A 63 -10.57 2.31 4.82
C GLU A 63 -10.82 0.97 4.11
N ILE A 64 -11.34 1.04 2.89
CA ILE A 64 -11.58 -0.11 2.02
C ILE A 64 -10.56 -0.09 0.90
N LEU A 65 -9.76 -1.15 0.81
CA LEU A 65 -8.80 -1.37 -0.28
C LEU A 65 -9.07 -2.70 -0.99
N THR A 66 -8.66 -2.84 -2.25
CA THR A 66 -8.65 -4.13 -2.93
C THR A 66 -7.63 -5.08 -2.30
N MET A 67 -7.93 -6.38 -2.26
CA MET A 67 -6.97 -7.42 -1.92
C MET A 67 -6.05 -7.69 -3.11
N ILE A 68 -4.74 -7.84 -2.87
CA ILE A 68 -3.80 -8.36 -3.86
C ILE A 68 -3.58 -9.84 -3.55
N PRO A 69 -3.97 -10.77 -4.43
CA PRO A 69 -3.67 -12.17 -4.23
C PRO A 69 -2.17 -12.41 -4.38
N GLY A 70 -1.59 -13.17 -3.46
CA GLY A 70 -0.18 -13.52 -3.52
C GLY A 70 0.33 -14.22 -2.26
N GLU A 71 1.56 -14.69 -2.33
CA GLU A 71 2.28 -15.28 -1.21
C GLU A 71 3.18 -14.22 -0.56
N VAL A 72 3.09 -14.09 0.76
CA VAL A 72 3.92 -13.15 1.53
C VAL A 72 5.24 -13.80 1.96
N GLY A 73 6.34 -13.06 1.85
CA GLY A 73 7.68 -13.51 2.26
C GLY A 73 7.93 -13.38 3.75
N ASN A 74 7.18 -14.10 4.58
CA ASN A 74 7.47 -14.19 6.01
C ASN A 74 8.79 -14.95 6.25
N TYR A 75 9.58 -14.52 7.23
CA TYR A 75 10.84 -15.20 7.54
C TYR A 75 10.60 -16.54 8.26
N PRO A 76 11.34 -17.61 7.93
CA PRO A 76 12.38 -17.68 6.89
C PRO A 76 11.81 -17.64 5.47
N LEU A 77 12.48 -16.90 4.59
CA LEU A 77 12.09 -16.81 3.18
C LEU A 77 12.18 -18.18 2.51
N THR A 78 11.26 -18.46 1.58
CA THR A 78 11.31 -19.68 0.77
C THR A 78 12.48 -19.62 -0.21
N PRO A 79 13.03 -20.77 -0.67
CA PRO A 79 14.12 -20.78 -1.66
C PRO A 79 13.78 -20.03 -2.96
N ALA A 80 12.49 -20.02 -3.35
CA ALA A 80 12.02 -19.27 -4.51
C ALA A 80 12.10 -17.74 -4.32
N MET A 81 11.99 -17.25 -3.07
CA MET A 81 12.08 -15.83 -2.75
C MET A 81 13.53 -15.33 -2.59
N THR A 82 14.50 -16.24 -2.41
CA THR A 82 15.92 -15.90 -2.20
C THR A 82 16.78 -15.97 -3.47
N THR A 83 16.16 -16.07 -4.65
CA THR A 83 16.90 -16.15 -5.91
C THR A 83 17.38 -14.79 -6.39
N GLY A 84 18.46 -14.76 -7.18
CA GLY A 84 18.90 -13.53 -7.86
C GLY A 84 17.82 -12.95 -8.80
N ALA A 85 16.99 -13.80 -9.41
CA ALA A 85 15.87 -13.36 -10.23
C ALA A 85 14.80 -12.62 -9.41
N SER A 86 14.48 -13.13 -8.22
CA SER A 86 13.56 -12.48 -7.28
C SER A 86 14.10 -11.13 -6.83
N LEU A 87 15.40 -11.02 -6.53
CA LEU A 87 16.05 -9.76 -6.21
C LEU A 87 15.95 -8.74 -7.36
N VAL A 88 16.25 -9.16 -8.59
CA VAL A 88 16.16 -8.28 -9.78
C VAL A 88 14.71 -7.85 -10.04
N ALA A 89 13.74 -8.74 -9.88
CA ALA A 89 12.32 -8.43 -10.03
C ALA A 89 11.86 -7.38 -9.00
N CYS A 90 12.22 -7.57 -7.72
CA CYS A 90 11.93 -6.60 -6.66
C CYS A 90 12.57 -5.24 -6.94
N ALA A 91 13.85 -5.19 -7.34
CA ALA A 91 14.53 -3.94 -7.65
C ALA A 91 13.87 -3.18 -8.83
N ARG A 92 13.46 -3.91 -9.88
CA ARG A 92 12.74 -3.31 -11.02
C ARG A 92 11.36 -2.79 -10.62
N MET A 93 10.63 -3.54 -9.80
CA MET A 93 9.33 -3.11 -9.28
C MET A 93 9.46 -1.86 -8.40
N LEU A 94 10.46 -1.84 -7.51
CA LEU A 94 10.73 -0.70 -6.63
C LEU A 94 11.07 0.55 -7.43
N ARG A 95 11.92 0.42 -8.46
CA ARG A 95 12.23 1.53 -9.37
C ARG A 95 10.97 2.08 -10.03
N ARG A 96 10.09 1.21 -10.56
CA ARG A 96 8.82 1.62 -11.17
C ARG A 96 7.90 2.32 -10.16
N PHE A 97 7.88 1.86 -8.92
CA PHE A 97 7.12 2.50 -7.84
C PHE A 97 7.66 3.90 -7.53
N HIS A 98 8.98 4.07 -7.45
CA HIS A 98 9.61 5.38 -7.26
C HIS A 98 9.30 6.34 -8.40
N ASP A 99 9.42 5.88 -9.65
CA ASP A 99 9.09 6.70 -10.82
C ASP A 99 7.58 7.11 -10.79
N ALA A 100 6.68 6.22 -10.33
CA ALA A 100 5.25 6.48 -10.20
C ALA A 100 4.87 7.37 -8.99
N SER A 101 5.69 7.38 -7.95
CA SER A 101 5.49 8.09 -6.68
C SER A 101 6.27 9.40 -6.58
N ALA A 102 6.86 9.86 -7.68
CA ALA A 102 7.48 11.17 -7.78
C ALA A 102 6.52 12.26 -7.26
N ILE A 103 7.06 13.23 -6.52
CA ILE A 103 6.24 14.25 -5.84
C ILE A 103 5.38 15.03 -6.85
N GLN A 104 4.10 15.15 -6.55
CA GLN A 104 3.14 15.89 -7.36
C GLN A 104 2.82 17.25 -6.72
N PRO A 105 2.37 18.24 -7.52
CA PRO A 105 1.84 19.49 -6.97
C PRO A 105 0.76 19.24 -5.91
N GLY A 106 0.83 19.98 -4.79
CA GLY A 106 -0.11 19.86 -3.66
C GLY A 106 0.17 18.69 -2.71
N TRP A 107 1.07 17.76 -3.03
CA TRP A 107 1.43 16.69 -2.10
C TRP A 107 2.15 17.18 -0.85
N GLY A 108 2.73 18.38 -0.89
CA GLY A 108 3.29 19.06 0.26
C GLY A 108 2.25 19.44 1.32
N ASP A 109 0.97 19.53 0.98
CA ASP A 109 -0.10 19.87 1.93
C ASP A 109 -0.77 18.63 2.54
N LEU A 110 -0.51 17.45 1.99
CA LEU A 110 -1.10 16.19 2.44
C LEU A 110 -0.44 15.69 3.72
N PRO A 111 -1.18 15.16 4.71
CA PRO A 111 -0.65 14.82 6.02
C PRO A 111 0.23 13.56 6.03
N TRP A 112 1.44 13.59 5.47
CA TRP A 112 2.37 12.45 5.53
C TRP A 112 2.82 12.11 6.96
N ARG A 113 2.94 10.81 7.29
CA ARG A 113 3.40 10.33 8.62
C ARG A 113 4.80 10.84 8.96
N TYR A 114 5.69 10.82 7.97
CA TYR A 114 7.06 11.32 8.08
C TYR A 114 7.38 12.18 6.86
N ARG A 115 8.22 13.20 7.07
CA ARG A 115 8.70 14.11 6.03
C ARG A 115 10.13 14.52 6.32
N ASP A 116 10.93 14.65 5.28
CA ASP A 116 12.20 15.35 5.40
C ASP A 116 11.92 16.84 5.70
N PRO A 117 12.61 17.48 6.66
CA PRO A 117 12.40 18.87 6.97
C PRO A 117 12.77 19.83 5.82
N ASP A 118 13.60 19.38 4.87
CA ASP A 118 13.96 20.16 3.68
C ASP A 118 13.10 19.73 2.47
N PRO A 119 12.15 20.57 2.02
CA PRO A 119 11.32 20.28 0.86
C PRO A 119 12.10 20.13 -0.44
N ALA A 120 13.30 20.70 -0.54
CA ALA A 120 14.14 20.57 -1.73
C ALA A 120 14.66 19.14 -1.93
N ARG A 121 14.58 18.30 -0.88
CA ARG A 121 15.00 16.89 -0.91
C ARG A 121 13.84 15.92 -1.19
N TRP A 122 12.63 16.43 -1.40
CA TRP A 122 11.46 15.60 -1.68
C TRP A 122 11.45 15.20 -3.16
N GLU A 123 11.89 13.97 -3.45
CA GLU A 123 11.92 13.43 -4.82
C GLU A 123 10.80 12.41 -5.05
N VAL A 124 10.64 11.48 -4.11
CA VAL A 124 9.68 10.35 -4.17
C VAL A 124 9.09 10.07 -2.79
N ILE A 125 8.02 9.28 -2.72
CA ILE A 125 7.49 8.78 -1.45
C ILE A 125 8.22 7.49 -1.06
N CYS A 126 8.99 7.53 0.04
CA CYS A 126 9.56 6.35 0.66
C CYS A 126 8.50 5.60 1.47
N HIS A 127 8.38 4.29 1.26
CA HIS A 127 7.45 3.41 1.98
C HIS A 127 8.17 2.61 3.08
N SER A 128 9.24 3.16 3.67
CA SER A 128 10.19 2.36 4.48
C SER A 128 10.69 1.13 3.70
N ASP A 129 10.92 1.36 2.41
CA ASP A 129 11.56 0.47 1.48
C ASP A 129 13.06 0.31 1.82
N VAL A 130 13.71 -0.64 1.14
CA VAL A 130 15.11 -1.05 1.34
C VAL A 130 16.10 0.10 1.27
#